data_AF-A0A3N5LSF2-F1
#
_entry.id   AF-A0A3N5LSF2-F1
#
_cell.length_a   1.000
_cell.length_b   1.000
_cell.length_c   1.000
_cell.angle_alpha   90.00
_cell.angle_beta   90.00
_cell.angle_gamma   90.00
#
_symmetry.space_group_name_H-M   'P 1'
#
loop_
_entity.id
_entity.type
_entity.pdbx_description
1 polymer ?
#
loop_
_entity_poly.entity_id
_entity_poly.type
_entity_poly.pdbx_seq_one_letter_code
_entity_poly.pdbx_strand_id
1 'polypeptide(L)'
;MPGMRDIANMWRNVREIDLRPIRESALQPVKLALVGATGAGRHTLANQMRHDPSRPQTQTQTPVLITDLASPGKATSADLIVIVVDATSTTTSQEQALAEKWMDTGKRVMVFVNKIDLAAEGQVMDDWQNWQVDRMVYGSALDPASLLSQFVPAVMDLLPDQHLALGRQFPLFRIAIARELINETCFSNAAYAFSTGLAEVVPALDIPLNIADMVVLSKAQAFLVYKLGLSLGLSTRWQDYVTEFGSVVGSGFLWRQLARQLVGLIPVWGIVPKVGVSYAGTYVVGHTILQWYLTGRHITGKQMRELYAHAFENGKAF
;
A
#
# COMPACT_ATOMS: atom_id res chain seq x y z
N MET A 1 20.38 -12.69 24.84
CA MET A 1 20.40 -13.19 23.45
C MET A 1 19.11 -13.95 23.20
N PRO A 2 18.12 -13.40 22.48
CA PRO A 2 16.93 -14.17 22.10
C PRO A 2 17.29 -15.09 20.93
N GLY A 3 16.94 -16.36 21.05
CA GLY A 3 17.35 -17.43 20.13
C GLY A 3 16.21 -17.85 19.19
N MET A 4 16.52 -18.67 18.17
CA MET A 4 15.55 -19.24 17.20
C MET A 4 14.24 -19.81 17.79
N ARG A 5 14.24 -20.18 19.08
CA ARG A 5 13.06 -20.63 19.83
C ARG A 5 12.01 -19.54 20.03
N ASP A 6 12.42 -18.28 20.18
CA ASP A 6 11.51 -17.16 20.41
C ASP A 6 10.67 -16.87 19.16
N ILE A 7 11.27 -17.01 17.99
CA ILE A 7 10.60 -16.83 16.69
C ILE A 7 9.61 -17.96 16.43
N ALA A 8 10.00 -19.23 16.65
CA ALA A 8 9.07 -20.35 16.52
C ALA A 8 7.85 -20.23 17.45
N ASN A 9 8.05 -19.68 18.65
CA ASN A 9 6.96 -19.37 19.58
C ASN A 9 6.12 -18.17 19.11
N MET A 10 6.71 -17.11 18.52
CA MET A 10 5.98 -16.01 17.89
C MET A 10 5.00 -16.51 16.80
N TRP A 11 5.45 -17.39 15.90
CA TRP A 11 4.62 -17.96 14.83
C TRP A 11 3.50 -18.87 15.35
N ARG A 12 3.70 -19.49 16.52
CA ARG A 12 2.67 -20.27 17.21
C ARG A 12 1.63 -19.35 17.85
N ASN A 13 2.04 -18.25 18.47
CA ASN A 13 1.16 -17.24 19.06
C ASN A 13 0.32 -16.49 18.02
N VAL A 14 0.81 -16.30 16.79
CA VAL A 14 0.00 -15.72 15.69
C VAL A 14 -1.12 -16.68 15.25
N ARG A 15 -0.96 -18.00 15.40
CA ARG A 15 -2.06 -18.95 15.11
C ARG A 15 -3.24 -18.79 16.06
N GLU A 16 -3.03 -18.23 17.25
CA GLU A 16 -4.10 -17.93 18.21
C GLU A 16 -4.87 -16.64 17.83
N ILE A 17 -4.34 -15.84 16.90
CA ILE A 17 -4.99 -14.61 16.43
C ILE A 17 -5.77 -14.90 15.15
N ASP A 18 -6.99 -14.38 15.10
CA ASP A 18 -7.86 -14.52 13.96
C ASP A 18 -7.36 -13.70 12.76
N LEU A 19 -6.78 -14.39 11.76
CA LEU A 19 -6.36 -13.79 10.49
C LEU A 19 -7.50 -13.65 9.47
N ARG A 20 -8.70 -14.20 9.77
CA ARG A 20 -9.85 -14.16 8.87
C ARG A 20 -10.20 -12.72 8.44
N PRO A 21 -10.23 -11.70 9.32
CA PRO A 21 -10.58 -10.34 8.90
C PRO A 21 -9.62 -9.76 7.87
N ILE A 22 -8.31 -9.99 8.03
CA ILE A 22 -7.28 -9.52 7.09
C ILE A 22 -7.45 -10.21 5.73
N ARG A 23 -7.67 -11.53 5.76
CA ARG A 23 -7.89 -12.33 4.56
C ARG A 23 -9.17 -11.94 3.85
N GLU A 24 -10.26 -11.74 4.58
CA GLU A 24 -11.56 -11.34 4.06
C GLU A 24 -11.47 -9.97 3.41
N SER A 25 -10.88 -8.99 4.09
CA SER A 25 -10.59 -7.65 3.52
C SER A 25 -9.83 -7.75 2.20
N ALA A 26 -8.78 -8.58 2.11
CA ALA A 26 -8.03 -8.76 0.87
C ALA A 26 -8.81 -9.46 -0.25
N LEU A 27 -9.85 -10.23 0.08
CA LEU A 27 -10.67 -10.99 -0.87
C LEU A 27 -11.98 -10.30 -1.24
N GLN A 28 -12.33 -9.19 -0.60
CA GLN A 28 -13.52 -8.42 -0.97
C GLN A 28 -13.43 -7.94 -2.41
N PRO A 29 -14.51 -8.06 -3.22
CA PRO A 29 -14.49 -7.57 -4.59
C PRO A 29 -14.40 -6.04 -4.61
N VAL A 30 -13.54 -5.48 -5.46
CA VAL A 30 -13.48 -4.03 -5.70
C VAL A 30 -14.12 -3.74 -7.06
N LYS A 31 -15.24 -3.03 -7.05
CA LYS A 31 -15.98 -2.69 -8.28
C LYS A 31 -15.62 -1.29 -8.73
N LEU A 32 -14.83 -1.20 -9.80
CA LEU A 32 -14.45 0.07 -10.42
C LEU A 32 -15.20 0.25 -11.74
N ALA A 33 -15.74 1.44 -11.96
CA ALA A 33 -16.33 1.84 -13.23
C ALA A 33 -15.51 2.92 -13.92
N LEU A 34 -15.19 2.75 -15.20
CA LEU A 34 -14.59 3.76 -16.06
C LEU A 34 -15.62 4.24 -17.08
N VAL A 35 -15.96 5.53 -17.00
CA VAL A 35 -16.98 6.17 -17.84
C VAL A 35 -16.37 7.33 -18.62
N GLY A 36 -16.84 7.60 -19.84
CA GLY A 36 -16.22 8.62 -20.69
C GLY A 36 -16.54 8.43 -22.17
N ALA A 37 -16.21 9.42 -22.99
CA ALA A 37 -16.39 9.36 -24.44
C ALA A 37 -15.57 8.22 -25.10
N THR A 38 -15.92 7.88 -26.34
CA THR A 38 -15.09 7.00 -27.17
C THR A 38 -13.75 7.67 -27.46
N GLY A 39 -12.65 6.96 -27.28
CA GLY A 39 -11.31 7.51 -27.47
C GLY A 39 -10.71 8.23 -26.26
N ALA A 40 -11.47 8.47 -25.18
CA ALA A 40 -10.97 9.14 -23.97
C ALA A 40 -9.86 8.35 -23.22
N GLY A 41 -9.69 7.05 -23.52
CA GLY A 41 -8.64 6.20 -22.94
C GLY A 41 -9.10 5.28 -21.80
N ARG A 42 -10.40 5.07 -21.63
CA ARG A 42 -10.98 4.13 -20.62
C ARG A 42 -10.36 2.73 -20.66
N HIS A 43 -10.27 2.14 -21.86
CA HIS A 43 -9.69 0.80 -22.02
C HIS A 43 -8.19 0.77 -21.72
N THR A 44 -7.47 1.82 -22.11
CA THR A 44 -6.04 1.99 -21.80
C THR A 44 -5.81 2.04 -20.30
N LEU A 45 -6.58 2.86 -19.58
CA LEU A 45 -6.49 2.98 -18.12
C LEU A 45 -6.82 1.65 -17.42
N ALA A 46 -7.93 0.99 -17.80
CA ALA A 46 -8.26 -0.33 -17.27
C ALA A 46 -7.15 -1.36 -17.52
N ASN A 47 -6.51 -1.31 -18.68
CA ASN A 47 -5.38 -2.18 -18.98
C ASN A 47 -4.19 -1.88 -18.07
N GLN A 48 -3.81 -0.61 -17.88
CA GLN A 48 -2.72 -0.25 -16.96
C GLN A 48 -2.99 -0.70 -15.53
N MET A 49 -4.23 -0.54 -15.04
CA MET A 49 -4.60 -0.99 -13.69
C MET A 49 -4.36 -2.49 -13.47
N ARG A 50 -4.43 -3.29 -14.53
CA ARG A 50 -4.21 -4.74 -14.50
C ARG A 50 -2.75 -5.17 -14.55
N HIS A 51 -1.81 -4.25 -14.81
CA HIS A 51 -0.38 -4.54 -14.95
C HIS A 51 0.42 -4.04 -13.76
N ASP A 52 1.45 -4.80 -13.37
CA ASP A 52 2.37 -4.42 -12.28
C ASP A 52 3.55 -3.63 -12.87
N PRO A 53 3.70 -2.32 -12.55
CA PRO A 53 4.82 -1.53 -13.07
C PRO A 53 6.19 -2.07 -12.64
N SER A 54 6.27 -2.77 -11.50
CA SER A 54 7.51 -3.37 -11.01
C SER A 54 7.75 -4.78 -11.56
N ARG A 55 6.72 -5.44 -12.09
CA ARG A 55 6.78 -6.77 -12.69
C ARG A 55 5.94 -6.82 -13.96
N PRO A 56 6.42 -6.32 -15.11
CA PRO A 56 5.59 -6.15 -16.32
C PRO A 56 4.94 -7.43 -16.85
N GLN A 57 5.50 -8.60 -16.54
CA GLN A 57 4.93 -9.90 -16.92
C GLN A 57 3.73 -10.31 -16.04
N THR A 58 3.54 -9.67 -14.89
CA THR A 58 2.45 -9.94 -13.96
C THR A 58 1.26 -9.08 -14.34
N GLN A 59 0.20 -9.75 -14.82
CA GLN A 59 -1.09 -9.13 -15.10
C GLN A 59 -2.23 -9.89 -14.43
N THR A 60 -3.33 -9.20 -14.20
CA THR A 60 -4.58 -9.77 -13.69
C THR A 60 -5.67 -9.67 -14.75
N GLN A 61 -6.71 -10.50 -14.61
CA GLN A 61 -7.92 -10.44 -15.44
C GLN A 61 -9.07 -9.78 -14.69
N THR A 62 -8.76 -8.88 -13.75
CA THR A 62 -9.75 -8.27 -12.88
C THR A 62 -10.77 -7.49 -13.70
N PRO A 63 -12.08 -7.76 -13.53
CA PRO A 63 -13.11 -7.06 -14.26
C PRO A 63 -13.13 -5.58 -13.85
N VAL A 64 -13.18 -4.71 -14.86
CA VAL A 64 -13.41 -3.27 -14.69
C VAL A 64 -14.62 -2.96 -15.55
N LEU A 65 -15.62 -2.31 -14.96
CA LEU A 65 -16.80 -1.93 -15.71
C LEU A 65 -16.46 -0.74 -16.61
N ILE A 66 -16.42 -0.94 -17.92
CA ILE A 66 -16.17 0.13 -18.88
C ILE A 66 -17.49 0.46 -19.58
N THR A 67 -17.94 1.71 -19.48
CA THR A 67 -19.16 2.16 -20.14
C THR A 67 -18.96 3.51 -20.80
N ASP A 68 -19.72 3.77 -21.87
CA ASP A 68 -19.78 5.08 -22.51
C ASP A 68 -20.78 5.99 -21.79
N LEU A 69 -20.89 7.23 -22.30
CA LEU A 69 -21.82 8.25 -21.81
C LEU A 69 -23.29 7.93 -22.13
N ALA A 70 -23.55 7.04 -23.10
CA ALA A 70 -24.90 6.70 -23.54
C ALA A 70 -25.57 5.67 -22.61
N SER A 71 -24.79 4.82 -21.93
CA SER A 71 -25.28 3.77 -21.02
C SER A 71 -24.79 3.92 -19.56
N PRO A 72 -24.91 5.09 -18.91
CA PRO A 72 -24.28 5.39 -17.63
C PRO A 72 -24.83 4.57 -16.45
N GLY A 73 -26.06 4.04 -16.55
CA GLY A 73 -26.74 3.34 -15.45
C GLY A 73 -26.02 2.08 -14.94
N LYS A 74 -25.11 1.49 -15.72
CA LYS A 74 -24.32 0.34 -15.27
C LYS A 74 -23.32 0.73 -14.17
N ALA A 75 -22.80 1.96 -14.20
CA ALA A 75 -21.75 2.43 -13.30
C ALA A 75 -22.22 2.59 -11.84
N THR A 76 -23.52 2.73 -11.60
CA THR A 76 -24.09 2.95 -10.27
C THR A 76 -23.81 1.82 -9.27
N SER A 77 -23.49 0.61 -9.76
CA SER A 77 -23.14 -0.54 -8.91
C SER A 77 -21.68 -0.57 -8.42
N ALA A 78 -20.85 0.37 -8.89
CA ALA A 78 -19.43 0.46 -8.54
C ALA A 78 -19.20 1.12 -7.18
N ASP A 79 -18.09 0.75 -6.55
CA ASP A 79 -17.58 1.35 -5.31
C ASP A 79 -16.91 2.70 -5.58
N LEU A 80 -16.32 2.85 -6.78
CA LEU A 80 -15.77 4.10 -7.30
C LEU A 80 -16.08 4.23 -8.81
N ILE A 81 -16.58 5.40 -9.20
CA ILE A 81 -16.79 5.78 -10.60
C ILE A 81 -15.69 6.75 -11.02
N VAL A 82 -14.90 6.38 -12.02
CA VAL A 82 -13.87 7.23 -12.63
C VAL A 82 -14.35 7.70 -13.99
N ILE A 83 -14.58 9.00 -14.10
CA ILE A 83 -14.89 9.67 -15.35
C ILE A 83 -13.57 10.00 -16.04
N VAL A 84 -13.29 9.33 -17.16
CA VAL A 84 -12.11 9.53 -17.98
C VAL A 84 -12.45 10.54 -19.07
N VAL A 85 -11.77 11.68 -19.05
CA VAL A 85 -11.98 12.77 -20.00
C VAL A 85 -10.71 12.97 -20.80
N ASP A 86 -10.84 13.27 -22.08
CA ASP A 86 -9.70 13.64 -22.92
C ASP A 86 -9.36 15.13 -22.72
N ALA A 87 -8.14 15.44 -22.29
CA ALA A 87 -7.67 16.80 -22.08
C ALA A 87 -7.72 17.66 -23.36
N THR A 88 -7.69 17.03 -24.54
CA THR A 88 -7.79 17.73 -25.82
C THR A 88 -9.24 17.94 -26.29
N SER A 89 -10.22 17.40 -25.56
CA SER A 89 -11.64 17.56 -25.90
C SER A 89 -12.13 18.96 -25.52
N THR A 90 -12.93 19.56 -26.40
CA THR A 90 -13.55 20.88 -26.18
C THR A 90 -14.97 20.78 -25.60
N THR A 91 -15.50 19.56 -25.40
CA THR A 91 -16.85 19.35 -24.86
C THR A 91 -16.82 18.29 -23.78
N THR A 92 -17.26 18.66 -22.58
CA THR A 92 -17.28 17.81 -21.39
C THR A 92 -18.60 17.90 -20.60
N SER A 93 -19.61 18.59 -21.14
CA SER A 93 -20.87 18.88 -20.45
C SER A 93 -21.68 17.63 -20.10
N GLN A 94 -21.58 16.57 -20.91
CA GLN A 94 -22.26 15.29 -20.61
C GLN A 94 -21.60 14.59 -19.43
N GLU A 95 -20.27 14.56 -19.40
CA GLU A 95 -19.51 14.03 -18.28
C GLU A 95 -19.78 14.79 -16.99
N GLN A 96 -19.81 16.13 -17.04
CA GLN A 96 -20.15 16.99 -15.90
C GLN A 96 -21.55 16.68 -15.36
N ALA A 97 -22.56 16.59 -16.23
CA ALA A 97 -23.93 16.27 -15.82
C ALA A 97 -24.05 14.87 -15.21
N LEU A 98 -23.28 13.89 -15.70
CA LEU A 98 -23.21 12.55 -15.09
C LEU A 98 -22.51 12.58 -13.73
N ALA A 99 -21.44 13.36 -13.60
CA ALA A 99 -20.72 13.53 -12.35
C ALA A 99 -21.64 14.08 -11.26
N GLU A 100 -22.31 15.21 -11.54
CA GLU A 100 -23.28 15.83 -10.63
C GLU A 100 -24.38 14.85 -10.23
N LYS A 101 -24.99 14.16 -11.21
CA LYS A 101 -26.00 13.14 -10.96
C LYS A 101 -25.54 12.02 -10.02
N TRP A 102 -24.30 11.53 -10.17
CA TRP A 102 -23.80 10.46 -9.31
C TRP A 102 -23.42 10.95 -7.92
N MET A 103 -22.84 12.15 -7.83
CA MET A 103 -22.55 12.81 -6.55
C MET A 103 -23.83 13.03 -5.74
N ASP A 104 -24.92 13.48 -6.37
CA ASP A 104 -26.23 13.65 -5.73
C ASP A 104 -26.81 12.33 -5.19
N THR A 105 -26.40 11.19 -5.77
CA THR A 105 -26.78 9.85 -5.28
C THR A 105 -25.84 9.28 -4.22
N GLY A 106 -24.88 10.09 -3.75
CA GLY A 106 -23.89 9.69 -2.74
C GLY A 106 -22.84 8.70 -3.25
N LYS A 107 -22.61 8.64 -4.57
CA LYS A 107 -21.57 7.80 -5.16
C LYS A 107 -20.23 8.52 -5.07
N ARG A 108 -19.16 7.73 -4.91
CA ARG A 108 -17.79 8.24 -5.01
C ARG A 108 -17.44 8.45 -6.47
N VAL A 109 -17.17 9.68 -6.85
CA VAL A 109 -16.89 10.07 -8.25
C VAL A 109 -15.56 10.79 -8.33
N MET A 110 -14.72 10.30 -9.23
CA MET A 110 -13.43 10.88 -9.55
C MET A 110 -13.36 11.23 -11.03
N VAL A 111 -12.66 12.30 -11.38
CA VAL A 111 -12.34 12.66 -12.76
C VAL A 111 -10.87 12.43 -13.02
N PHE A 112 -10.58 11.67 -14.07
CA PHE A 112 -9.24 11.50 -14.61
C PHE A 112 -9.17 12.22 -15.96
N VAL A 113 -8.55 13.39 -15.96
CA VAL A 113 -8.24 14.15 -17.17
C VAL A 113 -7.02 13.51 -17.82
N ASN A 114 -7.26 12.70 -18.84
CA ASN A 114 -6.29 11.89 -19.55
C ASN A 114 -5.67 12.64 -20.73
N LYS A 115 -4.53 12.15 -21.23
CA LYS A 115 -3.81 12.68 -22.40
C LYS A 115 -3.32 14.11 -22.23
N ILE A 116 -2.96 14.50 -21.01
CA ILE A 116 -2.36 15.82 -20.77
C ILE A 116 -1.06 16.03 -21.54
N ASP A 117 -0.38 14.95 -21.93
CA ASP A 117 0.81 14.95 -22.78
C ASP A 117 0.54 15.44 -24.22
N LEU A 118 -0.73 15.43 -24.65
CA LEU A 118 -1.16 15.90 -25.98
C LEU A 118 -1.85 17.26 -25.93
N ALA A 119 -2.17 17.77 -24.74
CA ALA A 119 -2.84 19.05 -24.57
C ALA A 119 -1.84 20.21 -24.72
N ALA A 120 -2.27 21.31 -25.36
CA ALA A 120 -1.45 22.51 -25.44
C ALA A 120 -1.35 23.20 -24.07
N GLU A 121 -0.18 23.80 -23.78
CA GLU A 121 0.01 24.63 -22.58
C GLU A 121 -1.07 25.73 -22.52
N GLY A 122 -1.90 25.71 -21.46
CA GLY A 122 -2.97 26.68 -21.25
C GLY A 122 -4.40 26.21 -21.57
N GLN A 123 -4.60 25.16 -22.39
CA GLN A 123 -5.96 24.62 -22.66
C GLN A 123 -6.61 23.92 -21.45
N VAL A 124 -5.80 23.46 -20.50
CA VAL A 124 -6.25 22.63 -19.37
C VAL A 124 -6.72 23.46 -18.17
N MET A 125 -6.57 24.79 -18.17
CA MET A 125 -6.75 25.59 -16.95
C MET A 125 -8.11 26.31 -16.82
N ASP A 126 -8.78 26.65 -17.92
CA ASP A 126 -10.03 27.43 -17.89
C ASP A 126 -11.32 26.58 -17.84
N ASP A 127 -11.37 25.42 -18.50
CA ASP A 127 -12.62 24.64 -18.63
C ASP A 127 -12.93 23.69 -17.46
N TRP A 128 -12.02 23.57 -16.49
CA TRP A 128 -12.02 22.47 -15.52
C TRP A 128 -12.34 22.88 -14.07
N GLN A 129 -12.67 24.16 -13.84
CA GLN A 129 -12.88 24.71 -12.49
C GLN A 129 -14.27 24.41 -11.89
N ASN A 130 -15.24 23.94 -12.69
CA ASN A 130 -16.65 23.79 -12.26
C ASN A 130 -17.10 22.34 -12.00
N TRP A 131 -16.16 21.40 -11.87
CA TRP A 131 -16.51 20.00 -11.64
C TRP A 131 -16.85 19.75 -10.17
N GLN A 132 -18.09 19.33 -9.91
CA GLN A 132 -18.53 18.85 -8.60
C GLN A 132 -18.20 17.36 -8.48
N VAL A 133 -17.00 17.02 -8.01
CA VAL A 133 -16.53 15.64 -7.81
C VAL A 133 -15.66 15.53 -6.57
N ASP A 134 -15.53 14.32 -6.01
CA ASP A 134 -14.70 14.10 -4.81
C ASP A 134 -13.21 14.38 -5.09
N ARG A 135 -12.76 14.03 -6.30
CA ARG A 135 -11.37 14.22 -6.71
C ARG A 135 -11.24 14.40 -8.21
N MET A 136 -10.38 15.32 -8.60
CA MET A 136 -9.97 15.53 -9.98
C MET A 136 -8.46 15.39 -10.07
N VAL A 137 -7.99 14.58 -11.02
CA VAL A 137 -6.55 14.43 -11.27
C VAL A 137 -6.25 14.46 -12.76
N TYR A 138 -5.03 14.88 -13.06
CA TYR A 138 -4.54 15.14 -14.39
C TYR A 138 -3.39 14.19 -14.68
N GLY A 139 -3.41 13.54 -15.83
CA GLY A 139 -2.37 12.59 -16.17
C GLY A 139 -2.46 11.96 -17.54
N SER A 140 -1.59 10.99 -17.77
CA SER A 140 -1.62 10.17 -18.98
C SER A 140 -1.72 8.70 -18.60
N ALA A 141 -2.76 8.03 -19.12
CA ALA A 141 -2.93 6.59 -18.98
C ALA A 141 -1.83 5.79 -19.69
N LEU A 142 -0.97 6.42 -20.50
CA LEU A 142 0.17 5.77 -21.12
C LEU A 142 1.47 6.00 -20.34
N ASP A 143 1.50 6.91 -19.38
CA ASP A 143 2.65 7.17 -18.53
C ASP A 143 2.45 6.56 -17.13
N PRO A 144 3.16 5.46 -16.80
CA PRO A 144 3.11 4.86 -15.48
C PRO A 144 3.51 5.84 -14.36
N ALA A 145 4.43 6.79 -14.61
CA ALA A 145 4.86 7.73 -13.58
C ALA A 145 3.74 8.72 -13.21
N SER A 146 3.02 9.24 -14.21
CA SER A 146 1.82 10.03 -14.03
C SER A 146 0.74 9.26 -13.25
N LEU A 147 0.47 8.00 -13.61
CA LEU A 147 -0.51 7.18 -12.89
C LEU A 147 -0.11 6.95 -11.43
N LEU A 148 1.16 6.62 -11.17
CA LEU A 148 1.64 6.36 -9.82
C LEU A 148 1.67 7.59 -8.92
N SER A 149 1.84 8.80 -9.49
CA SER A 149 1.91 10.05 -8.73
C SER A 149 0.56 10.74 -8.55
N GLN A 150 -0.37 10.58 -9.49
CA GLN A 150 -1.64 11.31 -9.50
C GLN A 150 -2.85 10.40 -9.31
N PHE A 151 -2.99 9.38 -10.17
CA PHE A 151 -4.17 8.52 -10.20
C PHE A 151 -4.24 7.55 -9.02
N VAL A 152 -3.13 6.86 -8.73
CA VAL A 152 -3.06 5.84 -7.68
C VAL A 152 -3.36 6.41 -6.29
N PRO A 153 -2.73 7.51 -5.84
CA PRO A 153 -3.04 8.10 -4.54
C PRO A 153 -4.51 8.54 -4.43
N ALA A 154 -5.06 9.15 -5.48
CA ALA A 154 -6.44 9.61 -5.48
C ALA A 154 -7.47 8.47 -5.34
N VAL A 155 -7.26 7.34 -6.02
CA VAL A 155 -8.14 6.18 -5.86
C VAL A 155 -8.00 5.57 -4.46
N MET A 156 -6.79 5.54 -3.90
CA MET A 156 -6.55 5.03 -2.55
C MET A 156 -7.21 5.90 -1.49
N ASP A 157 -7.14 7.23 -1.62
CA ASP A 157 -7.84 8.19 -0.74
C ASP A 157 -9.36 7.99 -0.77
N LEU A 158 -9.91 7.68 -1.95
CA LEU A 158 -11.35 7.46 -2.14
C LEU A 158 -11.81 6.06 -1.72
N LEU A 159 -10.91 5.10 -1.49
CA LEU A 159 -11.24 3.72 -1.11
C LEU A 159 -10.38 3.25 0.08
N PRO A 160 -10.42 3.95 1.24
CA PRO A 160 -9.51 3.69 2.37
C PRO A 160 -9.62 2.27 2.95
N ASP A 161 -10.84 1.71 2.97
CA ASP A 161 -11.07 0.39 3.56
C ASP A 161 -10.78 -0.79 2.60
N GLN A 162 -10.42 -0.51 1.34
CA GLN A 162 -10.28 -1.52 0.30
C GLN A 162 -8.85 -1.69 -0.23
N HIS A 163 -7.85 -1.09 0.41
CA HIS A 163 -6.46 -1.11 -0.08
C HIS A 163 -5.93 -2.53 -0.29
N LEU A 164 -6.14 -3.46 0.64
CA LEU A 164 -5.67 -4.84 0.47
C LEU A 164 -6.30 -5.52 -0.75
N ALA A 165 -7.60 -5.32 -0.96
CA ALA A 165 -8.32 -5.84 -2.11
C ALA A 165 -7.87 -5.17 -3.41
N LEU A 166 -7.69 -3.84 -3.39
CA LEU A 166 -7.18 -3.05 -4.51
C LEU A 166 -5.82 -3.56 -4.98
N GLY A 167 -4.85 -3.72 -4.09
CA GLY A 167 -3.52 -4.22 -4.47
C GLY A 167 -3.58 -5.64 -5.03
N ARG A 168 -4.41 -6.50 -4.41
CA ARG A 168 -4.57 -7.88 -4.83
C ARG A 168 -5.14 -7.98 -6.23
N GLN A 169 -6.17 -7.20 -6.53
CA GLN A 169 -6.93 -7.24 -7.78
C GLN A 169 -6.33 -6.36 -8.88
N PHE A 170 -5.70 -5.24 -8.54
CA PHE A 170 -5.17 -4.26 -9.49
C PHE A 170 -3.68 -4.04 -9.22
N PRO A 171 -2.79 -4.73 -9.97
CA PRO A 171 -1.36 -4.68 -9.73
C PRO A 171 -0.71 -3.29 -9.76
N LEU A 172 -1.33 -2.32 -10.44
CA LEU A 172 -0.89 -0.93 -10.46
C LEU A 172 -0.75 -0.33 -9.04
N PHE A 173 -1.58 -0.75 -8.09
CA PHE A 173 -1.64 -0.18 -6.74
C PHE A 173 -0.67 -0.84 -5.76
N ARG A 174 -0.09 -2.00 -6.11
CA ARG A 174 0.67 -2.87 -5.18
C ARG A 174 1.78 -2.16 -4.44
N ILE A 175 2.59 -1.37 -5.15
CA ILE A 175 3.75 -0.71 -4.55
C ILE A 175 3.33 0.43 -3.65
N ALA A 176 2.30 1.19 -4.03
CA ALA A 176 1.77 2.28 -3.22
C ALA A 176 1.20 1.75 -1.91
N ILE A 177 0.32 0.73 -1.99
CA ILE A 177 -0.25 0.07 -0.82
C ILE A 177 0.82 -0.59 0.05
N ALA A 178 1.83 -1.24 -0.56
CA ALA A 178 2.91 -1.84 0.20
C ALA A 178 3.69 -0.80 1.02
N ARG A 179 3.97 0.37 0.43
CA ARG A 179 4.65 1.47 1.13
C ARG A 179 3.79 2.04 2.25
N GLU A 180 2.49 2.22 2.02
CA GLU A 180 1.54 2.67 3.04
C GLU A 180 1.50 1.70 4.22
N LEU A 181 1.29 0.40 3.97
CA LEU A 181 1.29 -0.63 5.02
C LEU A 181 2.58 -0.66 5.83
N ILE A 182 3.74 -0.50 5.18
CA ILE A 182 5.03 -0.40 5.86
C ILE A 182 5.05 0.84 6.75
N ASN A 183 4.70 2.01 6.22
CA ASN A 183 4.69 3.27 6.96
C ASN A 183 3.73 3.22 8.16
N GLU A 184 2.49 2.77 7.97
CA GLU A 184 1.51 2.58 9.06
C GLU A 184 2.07 1.71 10.18
N THR A 185 2.72 0.60 9.82
CA THR A 185 3.33 -0.31 10.80
C THR A 185 4.50 0.37 11.51
N CYS A 186 5.31 1.16 10.79
CA CYS A 186 6.41 1.94 11.39
C CYS A 186 5.86 2.96 12.40
N PHE A 187 4.80 3.69 12.04
CA PHE A 187 4.16 4.66 12.93
C PHE A 187 3.53 4.00 14.15
N SER A 188 2.80 2.89 13.97
CA SER A 188 2.23 2.15 15.09
C SER A 188 3.30 1.63 16.06
N ASN A 189 4.40 1.09 15.55
CA ASN A 189 5.51 0.61 16.37
C ASN A 189 6.29 1.75 17.05
N ALA A 190 6.42 2.91 16.39
CA ALA A 190 7.04 4.10 16.93
C ALA A 190 6.21 4.70 18.08
N ALA A 191 4.89 4.83 17.88
CA ALA A 191 3.94 5.30 18.90
C ALA A 191 3.89 4.36 20.11
N TYR A 192 3.92 3.04 19.88
CA TYR A 192 4.03 2.06 20.97
C TYR A 192 5.34 2.25 21.75
N ALA A 193 6.49 2.32 21.08
CA ALA A 193 7.78 2.54 21.72
C ALA A 193 7.87 3.89 22.49
N PHE A 194 7.17 4.92 22.02
CA PHE A 194 7.02 6.17 22.74
C PHE A 194 6.23 5.97 24.05
N SER A 195 5.08 5.29 23.97
CA SER A 195 4.22 5.04 25.14
C SER A 195 4.91 4.19 26.23
N THR A 196 5.63 3.14 25.85
CA THR A 196 6.37 2.29 26.80
C THR A 196 7.63 2.99 27.31
N GLY A 197 8.30 3.78 26.46
CA GLY A 197 9.44 4.61 26.88
C GLY A 197 9.08 5.67 27.93
N LEU A 198 7.84 6.19 27.93
CA LEU A 198 7.34 7.07 28.99
C LEU A 198 6.97 6.31 30.28
N ALA A 199 6.47 5.07 30.17
CA ALA A 199 6.12 4.24 31.32
C ALA A 199 7.33 3.81 32.15
N GLU A 200 8.49 3.61 31.51
CA GLU A 200 9.77 3.32 32.18
C GLU A 200 10.29 4.50 33.05
N VAL A 201 9.75 5.71 32.88
CA VAL A 201 10.12 6.89 33.68
C VAL A 201 9.34 6.98 35.00
N VAL A 202 8.26 6.20 35.18
CA VAL A 202 7.44 6.17 36.40
C VAL A 202 7.87 4.97 37.27
N PRO A 203 8.58 5.17 38.40
CA PRO A 203 9.19 4.08 39.18
C PRO A 203 8.21 3.11 39.88
N ALA A 204 6.90 3.35 39.78
CA ALA A 204 5.88 2.66 40.56
C ALA A 204 5.21 1.47 39.84
N LEU A 205 5.54 1.20 38.57
CA LEU A 205 4.98 0.10 37.79
C LEU A 205 6.04 -0.99 37.58
N ASP A 206 6.09 -1.96 38.49
CA ASP A 206 6.99 -3.13 38.47
C ASP A 206 6.52 -4.20 37.46
N ILE A 207 6.26 -3.79 36.21
CA ILE A 207 5.86 -4.68 35.11
C ILE A 207 7.09 -4.95 34.24
N PRO A 208 7.51 -6.22 34.03
CA PRO A 208 8.62 -6.56 33.13
C PRO A 208 8.24 -6.31 31.66
N LEU A 209 8.38 -5.06 31.19
CA LEU A 209 8.03 -4.60 29.84
C LEU A 209 8.78 -5.36 28.70
N ASN A 210 9.96 -5.91 29.00
CA ASN A 210 10.86 -6.54 28.02
C ASN A 210 10.28 -7.78 27.29
N ILE A 211 9.32 -8.51 27.87
CA ILE A 211 8.76 -9.75 27.29
C ILE A 211 7.48 -9.48 26.50
N ALA A 212 6.64 -8.56 26.98
CA ALA A 212 5.45 -8.11 26.27
C ALA A 212 5.82 -7.39 24.96
N ASP A 213 6.87 -6.57 24.99
CA ASP A 213 7.38 -5.83 23.83
C ASP A 213 7.83 -6.76 22.70
N MET A 214 8.53 -7.87 23.03
CA MET A 214 8.99 -8.83 22.03
C MET A 214 7.83 -9.61 21.36
N VAL A 215 6.72 -9.82 22.08
CA VAL A 215 5.51 -10.51 21.59
C VAL A 215 4.58 -9.57 20.81
N VAL A 216 4.57 -8.27 21.11
CA VAL A 216 3.77 -7.26 20.39
C VAL A 216 4.44 -6.85 19.07
N LEU A 217 5.74 -6.56 19.09
CA LEU A 217 6.52 -6.18 17.89
C LEU A 217 6.58 -7.31 16.85
N SER A 218 6.60 -8.56 17.30
CA SER A 218 6.57 -9.74 16.43
C SER A 218 5.24 -9.95 15.71
N LYS A 219 4.11 -9.58 16.34
CA LYS A 219 2.77 -9.66 15.73
C LYS A 219 2.59 -8.62 14.63
N ALA A 220 3.00 -7.38 14.89
CA ALA A 220 2.95 -6.30 13.90
C ALA A 220 3.75 -6.67 12.63
N GLN A 221 4.96 -7.22 12.80
CA GLN A 221 5.80 -7.68 11.69
C GLN A 221 5.18 -8.88 10.95
N ALA A 222 4.58 -9.84 11.67
CA ALA A 222 3.89 -10.98 11.07
C ALA A 222 2.67 -10.54 10.22
N PHE A 223 1.87 -9.60 10.71
CA PHE A 223 0.75 -9.04 9.95
C PHE A 223 1.20 -8.23 8.75
N LEU A 224 2.28 -7.44 8.88
CA LEU A 224 2.86 -6.72 7.76
C LEU A 224 3.28 -7.69 6.64
N VAL A 225 4.00 -8.77 6.97
CA VAL A 225 4.35 -9.83 6.00
C VAL A 225 3.11 -10.38 5.30
N TYR A 226 2.08 -10.75 6.07
CA TYR A 226 0.86 -11.30 5.51
C TYR A 226 0.13 -10.32 4.60
N LYS A 227 -0.08 -9.08 5.06
CA LYS A 227 -0.76 -8.01 4.31
C LYS A 227 -0.02 -7.67 3.02
N LEU A 228 1.31 -7.58 3.05
CA LEU A 228 2.15 -7.40 1.87
C LEU A 228 1.98 -8.54 0.87
N GLY A 229 1.99 -9.79 1.34
CA GLY A 229 1.79 -10.93 0.47
C GLY A 229 0.40 -10.96 -0.18
N LEU A 230 -0.64 -10.71 0.61
CA LEU A 230 -2.02 -10.66 0.15
C LEU A 230 -2.22 -9.59 -0.91
N SER A 231 -1.72 -8.37 -0.67
CA SER A 231 -1.82 -7.25 -1.61
C SER A 231 -1.00 -7.51 -2.89
N LEU A 232 0.11 -8.24 -2.81
CA LEU A 232 0.88 -8.64 -4.00
C LEU A 232 0.25 -9.80 -4.78
N GLY A 233 -0.90 -10.32 -4.35
CA GLY A 233 -1.61 -11.41 -5.00
C GLY A 233 -1.12 -12.81 -4.62
N LEU A 234 -0.29 -12.94 -3.58
CA LEU A 234 0.23 -14.21 -3.11
C LEU A 234 -0.82 -15.03 -2.34
N SER A 235 -0.40 -16.15 -1.76
CA SER A 235 -1.30 -17.10 -1.10
C SER A 235 -2.19 -16.44 -0.04
N THR A 236 -3.40 -16.95 0.13
CA THR A 236 -4.29 -16.56 1.24
C THR A 236 -4.05 -17.39 2.49
N ARG A 237 -3.26 -18.45 2.38
CA ARG A 237 -2.99 -19.38 3.49
C ARG A 237 -1.79 -18.89 4.26
N TRP A 238 -2.00 -18.57 5.54
CA TRP A 238 -0.92 -18.17 6.45
C TRP A 238 0.23 -19.19 6.50
N GLN A 239 -0.08 -20.48 6.38
CA GLN A 239 0.93 -21.55 6.43
C GLN A 239 1.99 -21.41 5.34
N ASP A 240 1.61 -20.93 4.15
CA ASP A 240 2.54 -20.79 3.03
C ASP A 240 3.60 -19.74 3.36
N TYR A 241 3.20 -18.62 4.00
CA TYR A 241 4.13 -17.62 4.53
C TYR A 241 5.01 -18.18 5.64
N VAL A 242 4.46 -18.98 6.56
CA VAL A 242 5.27 -19.60 7.62
C VAL A 242 6.27 -20.62 7.04
N THR A 243 5.93 -21.32 5.96
CA THR A 243 6.87 -22.26 5.30
C THR A 243 7.94 -21.51 4.51
N GLU A 244 7.54 -20.47 3.79
CA GLU A 244 8.40 -19.62 2.96
C GLU A 244 9.37 -18.78 3.81
N PHE A 245 8.90 -18.19 4.90
CA PHE A 245 9.68 -17.33 5.79
C PHE A 245 10.21 -18.03 7.06
N GLY A 246 9.61 -19.14 7.46
CA GLY A 246 9.85 -19.80 8.75
C GLY A 246 10.40 -21.22 8.68
N SER A 247 10.70 -21.80 7.51
CA SER A 247 11.34 -23.13 7.47
C SER A 247 12.77 -23.09 8.05
N VAL A 248 12.86 -23.51 9.32
CA VAL A 248 14.09 -23.76 10.08
C VAL A 248 14.90 -24.93 9.51
N VAL A 249 14.34 -25.72 8.60
CA VAL A 249 14.97 -26.95 8.09
C VAL A 249 15.80 -26.73 6.81
N GLY A 250 15.71 -25.57 6.15
CA GLY A 250 16.45 -25.34 4.90
C GLY A 250 17.37 -24.14 4.90
N SER A 251 16.90 -22.97 5.36
CA SER A 251 17.71 -21.77 5.25
C SER A 251 17.59 -20.80 6.41
N GLY A 252 16.40 -20.51 6.99
CA GLY A 252 16.24 -19.51 8.08
C GLY A 252 17.07 -18.22 7.89
N PHE A 253 17.45 -17.91 6.64
CA PHE A 253 18.61 -17.09 6.34
C PHE A 253 18.19 -15.63 6.31
N LEU A 254 16.99 -15.36 5.78
CA LEU A 254 16.38 -14.06 5.78
C LEU A 254 16.23 -13.52 7.20
N TRP A 255 15.70 -14.31 8.14
CA TRP A 255 15.54 -13.85 9.52
C TRP A 255 16.90 -13.68 10.24
N ARG A 256 17.86 -14.59 10.00
CA ARG A 256 19.22 -14.44 10.53
C ARG A 256 19.93 -13.21 9.97
N GLN A 257 19.69 -12.87 8.72
CA GLN A 257 20.26 -11.71 8.06
C GLN A 257 19.59 -10.42 8.52
N LEU A 258 18.26 -10.38 8.60
CA LEU A 258 17.50 -9.28 9.20
C LEU A 258 17.95 -9.06 10.64
N ALA A 259 18.04 -10.10 11.47
CA ALA A 259 18.50 -10.00 12.86
C ALA A 259 19.94 -9.48 12.97
N ARG A 260 20.90 -10.05 12.21
CA ARG A 260 22.31 -9.59 12.23
C ARG A 260 22.45 -8.14 11.76
N GLN A 261 21.65 -7.75 10.77
CA GLN A 261 21.74 -6.39 10.24
C GLN A 261 21.03 -5.39 11.14
N LEU A 262 19.86 -5.70 11.70
CA LEU A 262 19.21 -4.89 12.72
C LEU A 262 20.12 -4.71 13.94
N VAL A 263 20.80 -5.76 14.41
CA VAL A 263 21.79 -5.65 15.50
C VAL A 263 22.98 -4.76 15.11
N GLY A 264 23.43 -4.82 13.86
CA GLY A 264 24.49 -3.95 13.34
C GLY A 264 24.08 -2.50 13.10
N LEU A 265 22.77 -2.19 13.15
CA LEU A 265 22.22 -0.84 13.00
C LEU A 265 21.96 -0.16 14.36
N ILE A 266 22.14 -0.89 15.47
CA ILE A 266 22.13 -0.33 16.82
C ILE A 266 23.50 0.35 17.06
N PRO A 267 23.59 1.69 17.11
CA PRO A 267 24.83 2.36 17.47
C PRO A 267 25.22 2.00 18.92
N VAL A 268 26.49 1.67 19.14
CA VAL A 268 26.98 1.15 20.44
C VAL A 268 27.04 2.21 21.56
N TRP A 269 26.69 3.48 21.32
CA TRP A 269 26.70 4.53 22.34
C TRP A 269 25.62 5.60 22.11
N GLY A 270 24.91 6.00 23.19
CA GLY A 270 24.13 7.25 23.28
C GLY A 270 22.61 7.10 23.33
N ILE A 271 21.94 8.04 24.01
CA ILE A 271 20.48 8.15 24.18
C ILE A 271 19.83 8.34 22.81
N VAL A 272 19.52 7.25 22.12
CA VAL A 272 18.72 7.29 20.91
C VAL A 272 17.24 7.39 21.32
N PRO A 273 16.43 8.27 20.70
CA PRO A 273 14.98 8.20 20.86
C PRO A 273 14.50 6.82 20.38
N LYS A 274 14.05 5.96 21.31
CA LYS A 274 13.58 4.58 21.03
C LYS A 274 12.59 4.52 19.86
N VAL A 275 11.83 5.60 19.67
CA VAL A 275 10.90 5.87 18.57
C VAL A 275 11.57 5.76 17.20
N GLY A 276 12.68 6.46 16.97
CA GLY A 276 13.37 6.48 15.67
C GLY A 276 13.95 5.12 15.29
N VAL A 277 14.47 4.36 16.26
CA VAL A 277 14.98 2.98 16.04
C VAL A 277 13.83 2.02 15.71
N SER A 278 12.72 2.11 16.43
CA SER A 278 11.52 1.29 16.20
C SER A 278 10.95 1.52 14.79
N TYR A 279 10.85 2.80 14.38
CA TYR A 279 10.43 3.20 13.03
C TYR A 279 11.39 2.64 11.98
N ALA A 280 12.68 2.98 12.08
CA ALA A 280 13.68 2.62 11.07
C ALA A 280 13.87 1.10 10.95
N GLY A 281 13.84 0.38 12.06
CA GLY A 281 13.92 -1.08 12.07
C GLY A 281 12.74 -1.74 11.34
N THR A 282 11.51 -1.25 11.60
CA THR A 282 10.29 -1.75 10.93
C THR A 282 10.33 -1.45 9.44
N TYR A 283 10.78 -0.24 9.07
CA TYR A 283 10.86 0.21 7.69
C TYR A 283 11.80 -0.65 6.86
N VAL A 284 13.02 -0.90 7.37
CA VAL A 284 14.02 -1.75 6.70
C VAL A 284 13.52 -3.18 6.53
N VAL A 285 12.90 -3.76 7.56
CA VAL A 285 12.33 -5.11 7.50
C VAL A 285 11.24 -5.18 6.44
N GLY A 286 10.26 -4.27 6.49
CA GLY A 286 9.15 -4.24 5.54
C GLY A 286 9.60 -4.11 4.09
N HIS A 287 10.54 -3.20 3.81
CA HIS A 287 11.10 -3.04 2.47
C HIS A 287 11.94 -4.23 2.00
N THR A 288 12.64 -4.91 2.92
CA THR A 288 13.39 -6.14 2.59
C THR A 288 12.44 -7.26 2.18
N ILE A 289 11.34 -7.43 2.91
CA ILE A 289 10.29 -8.41 2.57
C ILE A 289 9.63 -8.05 1.23
N LEU A 290 9.28 -6.78 1.02
CA LEU A 290 8.70 -6.31 -0.23
C LEU A 290 9.62 -6.60 -1.42
N GLN A 291 10.90 -6.25 -1.34
CA GLN A 291 11.87 -6.52 -2.40
C GLN A 291 12.01 -8.02 -2.68
N TRP A 292 11.96 -8.84 -1.63
CA TRP A 292 12.00 -10.29 -1.78
C TRP A 292 10.77 -10.80 -2.55
N TYR A 293 9.56 -10.34 -2.22
CA TYR A 293 8.35 -10.70 -2.98
C TYR A 293 8.36 -10.24 -4.43
N LEU A 294 8.99 -9.09 -4.72
CA LEU A 294 9.03 -8.53 -6.07
C LEU A 294 10.07 -9.23 -6.95
N THR A 295 11.20 -9.64 -6.39
CA THR A 295 12.37 -10.08 -7.18
C THR A 295 12.79 -11.52 -6.96
N GLY A 296 12.31 -12.16 -5.89
CA GLY A 296 12.88 -13.41 -5.37
C GLY A 296 14.33 -13.29 -4.90
N ARG A 297 14.91 -12.07 -4.88
CA ARG A 297 16.32 -11.78 -4.55
C ARG A 297 16.41 -10.95 -3.26
N HIS A 298 17.59 -10.96 -2.64
CA HIS A 298 17.85 -10.29 -1.36
C HIS A 298 18.41 -8.86 -1.54
N ILE A 299 18.07 -7.95 -0.63
CA ILE A 299 18.74 -6.64 -0.51
C ILE A 299 20.17 -6.85 0.02
N THR A 300 21.13 -6.07 -0.48
CA THR A 300 22.53 -6.11 0.02
C THR A 300 22.69 -5.34 1.33
N GLY A 301 23.72 -5.65 2.13
CA GLY A 301 23.99 -4.94 3.40
C GLY A 301 24.38 -3.46 3.25
N LYS A 302 24.74 -2.99 2.05
CA LYS A 302 24.96 -1.57 1.77
C LYS A 302 23.60 -0.85 1.58
N GLN A 303 22.74 -1.41 0.73
CA GLN A 303 21.39 -0.88 0.47
C GLN A 303 20.52 -0.83 1.74
N MET A 304 20.62 -1.83 2.63
CA MET A 304 19.90 -1.80 3.91
C MET A 304 20.38 -0.69 4.86
N ARG A 305 21.68 -0.37 4.87
CA ARG A 305 22.22 0.75 5.67
C ARG A 305 21.78 2.10 5.15
N GLU A 306 21.76 2.29 3.83
CA GLU A 306 21.24 3.50 3.19
C GLU A 306 19.75 3.70 3.49
N LEU A 307 18.96 2.62 3.37
CA LEU A 307 17.53 2.64 3.68
C LEU A 307 17.26 2.92 5.16
N TYR A 308 18.05 2.32 6.07
CA TYR A 308 17.95 2.58 7.50
C TYR A 308 18.26 4.04 7.84
N ALA A 309 19.36 4.60 7.30
CA ALA A 309 19.74 5.97 7.56
C ALA A 309 18.65 6.95 7.14
N HIS A 310 18.08 6.76 5.93
CA HIS A 310 16.97 7.58 5.45
C HIS A 310 15.72 7.44 6.34
N ALA A 311 15.36 6.21 6.74
CA ALA A 311 14.20 5.97 7.60
C ALA A 311 14.39 6.50 9.02
N PHE A 312 15.60 6.45 9.54
CA PHE A 312 15.95 6.94 10.88
C PHE A 312 15.86 8.47 10.96
N GLU A 313 16.31 9.19 9.94
CA GLU A 313 16.11 10.65 9.87
C GLU A 313 14.63 11.02 9.82
N ASN A 314 13.83 10.31 9.00
CA ASN A 314 12.38 10.52 8.99
C ASN A 314 11.74 10.21 10.35
N GLY A 315 12.19 9.15 11.02
CA GLY A 315 11.68 8.75 12.35
C GLY A 315 12.10 9.69 13.49
N LYS A 316 13.09 10.57 13.31
CA LYS A 316 13.48 11.62 14.27
C LYS A 316 12.66 12.90 14.13
N ALA A 317 12.04 13.11 12.97
CA ALA A 317 11.21 14.29 12.70
C ALA A 317 9.84 14.24 13.41
N PHE A 318 9.56 13.14 14.10
CA PHE A 318 8.39 12.90 14.95
C PHE A 318 8.82 12.80 16.41
#